data_AF-A0A8T4E224-F1
#
_entry.id   AF-A0A8T4E224-F1
#
_cell.length_a   1.000
_cell.length_b   1.000
_cell.length_c   1.000
_cell.angle_alpha   90.00
_cell.angle_beta   90.00
_cell.angle_gamma   90.00
#
_symmetry.space_group_name_H-M   'P 1'
#
loop_
_entity.id
_entity.type
_entity.pdbx_description
1 polymer ?
#
loop_
_entity_poly.entity_id
_entity_poly.type
_entity_poly.pdbx_seq_one_letter_code
_entity_poly.pdbx_strand_id
1 'polypeptide(L)' 'MDKLSSILCGVSGEYFVAAELSRRGHIASITLRNTKGVDILCSNAEATKTVGIQVKTSIMPIG' A
#
# COMPACT_ATOMS: atom_id res chain seq x y z
N MET A 1 -16.47 8.68 20.37
CA MET A 1 -15.66 8.71 19.15
C MET A 1 -15.30 7.27 18.82
N ASP A 2 -15.90 6.69 17.79
CA ASP A 2 -15.58 5.31 17.42
C ASP A 2 -14.12 5.24 16.99
N LYS A 3 -13.37 4.34 17.64
CA LYS A 3 -11.97 4.13 17.35
C LYS A 3 -11.87 3.56 15.93
N LEU A 4 -11.22 4.30 15.02
CA LEU A 4 -10.92 3.82 13.67
C LEU A 4 -10.25 2.45 13.74
N SER A 5 -10.77 1.50 12.96
CA SER A 5 -10.18 0.17 12.84
C SER A 5 -8.74 0.30 12.32
N SER A 6 -7.78 -0.20 13.10
CA SER A 6 -6.37 -0.22 12.71
C SER A 6 -6.15 -0.99 11.41
N ILE A 7 -6.95 -2.03 11.17
CA ILE A 7 -6.94 -2.79 9.91
C ILE A 7 -7.39 -1.90 8.76
N LEU A 8 -8.51 -1.19 8.90
CA LEU A 8 -9.01 -0.31 7.85
C LEU A 8 -8.01 0.83 7.55
N CYS A 9 -7.35 1.34 8.58
CA CYS A 9 -6.27 2.33 8.43
C CYS A 9 -5.07 1.76 7.65
N GLY A 10 -4.63 0.55 7.99
CA GLY A 10 -3.58 -0.16 7.26
C GLY A 10 -3.92 -0.31 5.78
N VAL A 11 -5.08 -0.91 5.49
CA VAL A 11 -5.59 -1.12 4.13
C VAL A 11 -5.70 0.20 3.37
N SER A 12 -6.21 1.27 3.99
CA SER A 12 -6.32 2.57 3.35
C SER A 12 -4.95 3.13 2.93
N GLY A 13 -3.91 2.92 3.74
CA GLY A 13 -2.54 3.29 3.39
C GLY A 13 -1.97 2.48 2.23
N GLU A 14 -2.24 1.16 2.17
CA GLU A 14 -1.84 0.31 1.05
C GLU A 14 -2.46 0.80 -0.27
N TYR A 15 -3.76 1.09 -0.28
CA TYR A 15 -4.44 1.64 -1.45
C TYR A 15 -3.92 3.02 -1.83
N PHE A 16 -3.62 3.88 -0.86
CA PHE A 16 -3.05 5.21 -1.13
C PHE A 16 -1.69 5.11 -1.83
N VAL A 17 -0.79 4.26 -1.31
CA VAL A 17 0.54 4.05 -1.91
C VAL A 17 0.40 3.45 -3.31
N ALA A 18 -0.46 2.46 -3.51
CA ALA A 18 -0.71 1.86 -4.83
C ALA A 18 -1.21 2.91 -5.84
N ALA A 19 -2.17 3.75 -5.44
CA ALA A 19 -2.70 4.82 -6.28
C ALA A 19 -1.60 5.83 -6.68
N GLU A 20 -0.73 6.23 -5.74
CA GLU A 20 0.38 7.13 -6.03
C GLU A 20 1.42 6.51 -6.97
N LEU A 21 1.72 5.21 -6.83
CA LEU A 21 2.59 4.49 -7.75
C LEU A 21 1.98 4.42 -9.16
N SER A 22 0.70 4.07 -9.26
CA SER A 22 -0.03 4.06 -10.53
C SER A 22 -0.07 5.44 -11.19
N ARG A 23 -0.29 6.50 -10.42
CA ARG A 23 -0.27 7.88 -10.91
C ARG A 23 1.10 8.28 -11.49
N ARG A 24 2.18 7.65 -11.03
CA ARG A 24 3.56 7.88 -11.52
C ARG A 24 3.94 6.97 -12.70
N GLY A 25 3.00 6.18 -13.22
CA GLY A 25 3.22 5.30 -14.38
C GLY A 25 3.79 3.93 -14.03
N HIS A 26 3.71 3.51 -12.75
CA HIS A 26 4.07 2.16 -12.34
C HIS A 26 2.86 1.22 -12.35
N ILE A 27 3.10 -0.06 -12.58
CA ILE A 27 2.10 -1.11 -12.45
C ILE A 27 2.13 -1.58 -10.99
N ALA A 28 1.15 -1.18 -10.19
CA ALA A 28 1.05 -1.54 -8.78
C ALA A 28 -0.09 -2.53 -8.55
N SER A 29 0.20 -3.64 -7.88
CA SER A 29 -0.77 -4.67 -7.51
C SER A 29 -0.74 -4.91 -6.01
N ILE A 30 -1.87 -4.70 -5.34
CA ILE A 30 -2.04 -4.98 -3.91
C ILE A 30 -2.20 -6.49 -3.73
N THR A 31 -1.46 -7.07 -2.79
CA THR A 31 -1.55 -8.51 -2.50
C THR A 31 -2.76 -8.80 -1.62
N LEU A 32 -3.47 -9.90 -1.92
CA LEU A 32 -4.59 -10.34 -1.10
C LEU A 32 -4.09 -11.23 0.05
N ARG A 33 -4.58 -10.98 1.27
CA ARG A 33 -4.40 -11.82 2.48
C ARG A 33 -2.93 -12.17 2.79
N ASN A 34 -2.20 -11.22 3.39
CA ASN A 34 -0.99 -11.52 4.18
C ASN A 34 0.07 -12.35 3.44
N THR A 35 0.41 -11.99 2.19
CA THR A 35 1.71 -12.43 1.66
C THR A 35 2.77 -11.83 2.58
N LYS A 36 3.43 -12.68 3.39
CA LYS A 36 4.35 -12.21 4.44
C LYS A 36 5.39 -11.26 3.85
N GLY A 37 5.35 -10.00 4.28
CA GLY A 37 6.37 -9.00 3.98
C GLY A 37 6.19 -8.24 2.66
N VAL A 38 5.08 -8.44 1.91
CA VAL A 38 4.81 -7.67 0.68
C VAL A 38 3.33 -7.33 0.58
N ASP A 39 3.02 -6.05 0.71
CA ASP A 39 1.65 -5.52 0.58
C ASP A 39 1.37 -5.09 -0.86
N ILE A 40 2.39 -4.57 -1.57
CA ILE A 40 2.29 -4.14 -2.97
C ILE A 40 3.44 -4.73 -3.77
N LEU A 41 3.13 -5.33 -4.92
CA LEU A 41 4.09 -5.60 -5.99
C LEU A 41 4.04 -4.45 -6.99
N CYS A 42 5.17 -3.78 -7.20
CA CYS A 42 5.27 -2.64 -8.09
C CYS A 42 6.27 -2.91 -9.19
N SER A 43 5.86 -2.75 -10.44
CA SER A 43 6.72 -2.89 -11.61
C SER A 43 6.83 -1.59 -12.39
N ASN A 44 7.93 -1.42 -13.13
CA ASN A 44 8.00 -0.37 -14.15
C ASN A 44 6.99 -0.64 -15.28
N ALA A 45 6.74 0.36 -16.13
CA ALA A 45 5.75 0.28 -17.20
C ALA A 45 6.00 -0.89 -18.18
N GLU A 46 7.25 -1.30 -18.35
CA GLU A 46 7.66 -2.42 -19.22
C GLU A 46 7.64 -3.78 -18.51
N ALA A 47 7.30 -3.83 -17.22
CA ALA A 47 7.34 -5.02 -16.38
C ALA A 47 8.70 -5.76 -16.34
N THR A 48 9.80 -5.07 -16.64
CA THR A 48 11.17 -5.62 -16.61
C THR A 48 11.84 -5.55 -15.24
N LYS A 49 11.32 -4.70 -14.34
CA LYS A 49 11.79 -4.56 -12.96
C LYS A 49 10.61 -4.57 -12.02
N THR A 50 10.71 -5.34 -10.94
CA THR A 50 9.67 -5.47 -9.92
C THR A 50 10.26 -5.35 -8.52
N VAL A 51 9.57 -4.63 -7.64
CA VAL A 51 9.92 -4.49 -6.22
C VAL A 51 8.72 -4.84 -5.36
N GLY A 52 8.98 -5.48 -4.22
CA GLY A 52 7.99 -5.68 -3.15
C GLY A 52 8.04 -4.50 -2.19
N ILE A 53 6.88 -3.99 -1.80
CA ILE A 53 6.73 -2.85 -0.90
C ILE A 53 5.89 -3.27 0.30
N GLN A 54 6.38 -2.96 1.50
CA GLN A 54 5.63 -3.09 2.74
C GLN A 54 5.20 -1.70 3.22
N VAL A 55 3.91 -1.53 3.48
CA VAL A 55 3.29 -0.28 3.90
C VAL A 55 3.01 -0.33 5.41
N LYS A 56 3.25 0.79 6.09
CA LYS A 56 2.89 0.98 7.50
C LYS A 56 2.16 2.30 7.65
N THR A 57 0.95 2.24 8.20
CA THR A 57 0.11 3.43 8.40
C THR A 57 -0.02 3.73 9.88
N SER A 58 0.11 5.00 10.26
CA SER A 58 -0.11 5.47 11.63
C SER A 58 -1.24 6.48 11.65
N ILE A 59 -2.09 6.38 12.68
CA ILE A 59 -3.06 7.42 13.03
C ILE A 59 -2.31 8.34 13.98
N MET A 60 -1.80 9.46 13.46
CA MET A 60 -1.22 10.49 14.32
C MET A 60 -2.36 11.32 14.92
N PRO A 61 -2.50 11.40 16.25
CA PRO A 61 -3.41 12.34 16.88
C PRO A 61 -2.89 13.75 16.63
N ILE A 62 -3.74 14.62 16.07
CA ILE A 62 -3.53 16.06 16.13
C ILE A 62 -3.91 16.50 17.55
N GLY A 63 -2.90 16.84 18.34
CA GLY A 63 -3.06 17.46 19.66
C GLY A 63 -3.43 18.93 19.57
#